data_AF-A0A7W2D742-F1
#
_entry.id   AF-A0A7W2D742-F1
#
_cell.length_a   1.000
_cell.length_b   1.000
_cell.length_c   1.000
_cell.angle_alpha   90.00
_cell.angle_beta   90.00
_cell.angle_gamma   90.00
#
_symmetry.space_group_name_H-M   'P 1'
#
loop_
_entity.id
_entity.type
_entity.pdbx_description
1 polymer ?
#
loop_
_entity_poly.entity_id
_entity_poly.type
_entity_poly.pdbx_seq_one_letter_code
_entity_poly.pdbx_strand_id
1 'polypeptide(L)' 'MSGPWISGVQISRTAKGQTPVADFYCGACRTHRRVTGRDKVTDFMRANPITDHRATCRPTNKKGTTST' A
#
# COMPACT_ATOMS: atom_id res chain seq x y z
N MET A 1 12.64 -13.17 -10.00
CA MET A 1 12.88 -11.72 -9.82
C MET A 1 11.56 -11.06 -9.45
N SER A 2 11.28 -10.91 -8.15
CA SER A 2 10.16 -10.10 -7.67
C SER A 2 10.68 -8.67 -7.57
N GLY A 3 10.47 -7.88 -8.62
CA GLY A 3 10.89 -6.47 -8.62
C GLY A 3 10.36 -5.75 -7.38
N PRO A 4 11.10 -4.75 -6.85
CA PRO A 4 10.72 -4.10 -5.60
C PRO A 4 9.33 -3.51 -5.78
N TRP A 5 8.46 -3.80 -4.82
CA TRP A 5 7.13 -3.24 -4.78
C TRP A 5 7.28 -1.73 -4.54
N ILE A 6 7.36 -0.95 -5.62
CA ILE A 6 7.82 0.44 -5.61
C ILE A 6 6.92 1.32 -4.72
N SER A 7 5.62 1.07 -4.71
CA SER A 7 4.61 1.50 -3.73
C SER A 7 3.23 1.18 -4.32
N GLY A 8 2.20 0.99 -3.49
CA GLY A 8 0.83 0.81 -3.95
C GLY A 8 0.02 -0.15 -3.09
N VAL A 9 -1.14 -0.55 -3.63
CA VAL A 9 -1.99 -1.57 -3.04
C VAL A 9 -1.95 -2.82 -3.92
N GLN A 10 -1.71 -3.98 -3.32
CA GLN A 10 -1.90 -5.28 -3.96
C GLN A 10 -3.09 -5.97 -3.33
N ILE A 11 -3.99 -6.45 -4.18
CA ILE A 11 -5.11 -7.29 -3.76
C ILE A 11 -4.81 -8.72 -4.19
N SER A 12 -4.99 -9.66 -3.28
CA SER A 12 -4.80 -11.09 -3.53
C SER A 12 -5.95 -11.91 -2.94
N ARG A 13 -5.97 -13.22 -3.24
CA ARG A 13 -6.94 -14.19 -2.71
C ARG A 13 -8.41 -13.83 -3.03
N THR A 14 -8.67 -13.41 -4.25
CA THR A 14 -10.00 -12.96 -4.72
C THR A 14 -10.86 -14.06 -5.34
N ALA A 15 -10.33 -15.29 -5.48
CA ALA A 15 -11.08 -16.43 -6.00
C ALA A 15 -12.23 -16.85 -5.06
N LYS A 16 -13.25 -17.50 -5.62
CA LYS A 16 -14.43 -17.99 -4.89
C LYS A 16 -14.00 -18.90 -3.73
N GLY A 17 -14.51 -18.64 -2.53
CA GLY A 17 -14.17 -19.39 -1.30
C GLY A 17 -12.88 -18.95 -0.61
N GLN A 18 -12.09 -18.06 -1.21
CA GLN A 18 -10.92 -17.46 -0.54
C GLN A 18 -11.31 -16.18 0.20
N THR A 19 -10.52 -15.85 1.23
CA THR A 19 -10.66 -14.58 1.96
C THR A 19 -9.74 -13.53 1.31
N PRO A 20 -10.28 -12.45 0.71
CA PRO A 20 -9.48 -11.42 0.08
C PRO A 20 -8.54 -10.74 1.06
N VAL A 21 -7.37 -10.34 0.56
CA VAL A 21 -6.36 -9.59 1.29
C VAL A 21 -5.94 -8.40 0.46
N ALA A 22 -5.93 -7.20 1.06
CA ALA A 22 -5.31 -6.01 0.52
C ALA A 22 -4.09 -5.67 1.35
N ASP A 23 -2.95 -5.55 0.69
CA ASP A 23 -1.70 -5.10 1.28
C ASP A 23 -1.33 -3.75 0.65
N PHE A 24 -1.24 -2.71 1.48
CA PHE A 24 -0.75 -1.39 1.11
C PHE A 24 0.70 -1.23 1.57
N TYR A 25 1.56 -0.79 0.67
CA TYR A 25 2.95 -0.48 0.97
C TYR A 25 3.35 0.88 0.37
N CYS A 26 3.98 1.73 1.19
CA CYS A 26 4.59 2.98 0.74
C CYS A 26 6.11 2.87 0.80
N GLY A 27 6.79 2.83 -0.35
CA GLY A 27 8.26 2.82 -0.40
C GLY A 27 8.92 4.09 0.17
N ALA A 28 8.21 5.23 0.19
CA ALA A 28 8.77 6.51 0.66
C ALA A 28 8.94 6.57 2.19
N CYS A 29 7.96 6.09 2.95
CA CYS A 29 7.98 6.09 4.41
C CYS A 29 8.06 4.67 5.02
N ARG A 30 8.07 3.64 4.17
CA ARG A 30 8.02 2.21 4.53
C ARG A 30 6.78 1.78 5.32
N THR A 31 5.70 2.56 5.27
CA THR A 31 4.42 2.16 5.87
C THR A 31 3.89 0.92 5.16
N HIS A 32 3.56 -0.12 5.94
CA HIS A 32 2.84 -1.30 5.48
C HIS A 32 1.55 -1.46 6.26
N ARG A 33 0.44 -1.71 5.55
CA ARG A 33 -0.86 -1.99 6.15
C ARG A 33 -1.52 -3.15 5.43
N ARG A 34 -1.89 -4.19 6.16
CA ARG A 34 -2.63 -5.34 5.66
C ARG A 34 -4.07 -5.31 6.14
N VAL A 35 -5.00 -5.58 5.23
CA VAL A 35 -6.44 -5.71 5.49
C VAL A 35 -6.92 -7.04 4.93
N THR A 36 -7.65 -7.81 5.73
CA THR A 36 -8.14 -9.14 5.38
C THR A 36 -9.65 -9.20 5.55
N GLY A 37 -10.34 -9.84 4.61
CA GLY A 37 -11.80 -9.97 4.60
C GLY A 37 -12.43 -9.12 3.50
N ARG A 38 -13.47 -9.64 2.85
CA ARG A 38 -14.03 -9.05 1.63
C ARG A 38 -14.57 -7.63 1.86
N ASP A 39 -15.43 -7.45 2.85
CA ASP A 39 -16.03 -6.14 3.14
C ASP A 39 -14.96 -5.12 3.56
N LYS A 40 -14.04 -5.53 4.45
CA LYS A 40 -12.92 -4.69 4.89
C LYS A 40 -12.02 -4.27 3.73
N VAL A 41 -11.71 -5.18 2.80
CA VAL A 41 -10.93 -4.86 1.60
C VAL A 41 -11.69 -3.91 0.68
N THR A 42 -13.00 -4.12 0.50
CA THR A 42 -13.84 -3.22 -0.29
C THR A 42 -13.90 -1.82 0.31
N ASP A 43 -14.13 -1.70 1.61
CA ASP A 43 -14.17 -0.42 2.32
C ASP A 43 -12.80 0.27 2.30
N PHE A 44 -11.73 -0.51 2.51
CA PHE A 44 -10.36 -0.01 2.42
C PHE A 44 -10.06 0.59 1.05
N MET A 45 -10.46 -0.09 -0.03
CA MET A 45 -10.27 0.43 -1.40
C MET A 45 -11.15 1.64 -1.70
N ARG A 46 -12.40 1.66 -1.21
CA ARG A 46 -13.31 2.82 -1.33
C ARG A 46 -12.76 4.07 -0.67
N ALA A 47 -12.08 3.92 0.47
CA ALA A 47 -11.42 5.02 1.17
C ALA A 47 -10.20 5.61 0.44
N ASN A 48 -9.79 5.02 -0.70
CA ASN A 48 -8.61 5.42 -1.47
C ASN A 48 -7.34 5.51 -0.59
N PRO A 49 -6.78 4.35 -0.20
CA PRO A 49 -5.76 4.27 0.84
C PRO A 49 -4.43 4.92 0.44
N ILE A 50 -4.18 5.07 -0.87
CA ILE A 50 -3.02 5.81 -1.38
C ILE A 50 -3.18 7.30 -1.09
N THR A 51 -4.35 7.87 -1.40
CA THR A 51 -4.65 9.29 -1.14
C THR A 51 -4.68 9.60 0.35
N ASP A 52 -5.36 8.76 1.13
CA ASP A 52 -5.42 8.87 2.59
C ASP A 52 -4.01 8.87 3.20
N HIS A 53 -3.17 7.91 2.81
CA HIS A 53 -1.80 7.86 3.27
C HIS A 53 -0.96 9.06 2.82
N ARG A 54 -1.15 9.55 1.58
CA ARG A 54 -0.39 10.68 1.03
C ARG A 54 -0.55 11.94 1.88
N ALA A 55 -1.71 12.16 2.49
CA ALA A 55 -1.96 13.31 3.36
C ALA A 55 -1.07 13.33 4.62
N THR A 56 -0.66 12.14 5.11
CA THR A 56 0.15 11.99 6.33
C THR A 56 1.56 11.45 6.07
N CYS A 57 1.91 11.17 4.81
CA CYS A 57 3.16 10.52 4.47
C CYS A 57 4.35 11.42 4.79
N ARG A 58 5.26 10.91 5.63
CA ARG A 58 6.55 11.53 5.95
C ARG A 58 7.66 10.64 5.38
N PRO A 59 8.24 10.99 4.21
CA PRO A 59 9.31 10.20 3.61
C PRO A 59 10.47 10.02 4.58
N THR A 60 10.96 8.78 4.73
CA THR A 60 12.09 8.48 5.64
C THR A 60 13.42 8.95 5.07
N ASN A 61 13.49 9.25 3.76
CA ASN A 61 14.69 9.74 3.07
C ASN A 61 14.56 11.23 2.72
N LYS A 62 14.95 12.11 3.64
CA LYS A 62 15.61 13.39 3.30
C LYS A 62 17.11 13.20 3.39
N LYS A 63 17.72 12.46 2.47
CA LYS A 63 19.16 12.58 2.20
C LYS A 63 19.28 13.16 0.80
N GLY A 64 19.86 14.35 0.73
CA GLY A 64 19.77 15.29 -0.39
C GLY A 64 20.12 14.68 -1.74
N THR A 65 19.28 14.96 -2.73
CA THR A 65 19.68 15.01 -4.12
C THR A 65 20.31 16.38 -4.38
N THR A 66 21.58 16.52 -4.03
CA THR A 66 22.47 17.42 -4.78
C THR A 66 22.86 16.63 -6.02
N SER A 67 22.22 16.91 -7.16
CA SER A 67 22.72 16.50 -8.46
C SER A 67 23.78 17.51 -8.88
N THR A 68 25.04 17.05 -8.96
CA THR A 68 26.17 17.75 -9.59
C THR A 68 26.00 17.78 -11.09
#